data_AF-A0A921ZLZ0-F1
#
_entry.id   AF-A0A921ZLZ0-F1
#
_cell.length_a   1.000
_cell.length_b   1.000
_cell.length_c   1.000
_cell.angle_alpha   90.00
_cell.angle_beta   90.00
_cell.angle_gamma   90.00
#
_symmetry.space_group_name_H-M   'P 1'
#
loop_
_entity.id
_entity.type
_entity.pdbx_description
1 polymer ?
#
loop_
_entity_poly.entity_id
_entity_poly.type
_entity_poly.pdbx_seq_one_letter_code
_entity_poly.pdbx_strand_id
1 'polypeptide(L)'
;MAAPSNGSGNLVEEFEESFQACLNVLTKQEASPCVEKEEVKVEVERFIDLARQMEAFFLQKRFLLSAMKPELLVKEDNNELKCELQRKDELLKRHYDKISQWQGLLADLQGHTVYNKCQQQTSQPALQQAASPRQQPCSVQQSVQAQQMVAAQQAVALQQQAALQQQQMQNSLAQGMFMAGGRGAYAGPSLQGPLAYLEKTATNIDMVGLGDGRR
;
A
#
# COMPACT_ATOMS: atom_id res chain seq x y z
N MET A 1 -30.39 -13.27 29.02
CA MET A 1 -28.98 -12.84 28.95
C MET A 1 -28.63 -12.24 30.29
N ALA A 2 -27.77 -12.89 31.07
CA ALA A 2 -27.36 -12.41 32.39
C ALA A 2 -26.12 -11.52 32.24
N ALA A 3 -26.18 -10.32 32.80
CA ALA A 3 -25.05 -9.40 32.88
C ALA A 3 -23.95 -9.99 33.78
N PRO A 4 -22.66 -9.78 33.48
CA PRO A 4 -21.61 -10.11 34.42
C PRO A 4 -21.68 -9.12 35.58
N SER A 5 -21.98 -9.63 36.77
CA SER A 5 -21.92 -8.88 38.01
C SER A 5 -20.52 -8.29 38.20
N ASN A 6 -20.46 -7.00 38.50
CA ASN A 6 -19.31 -6.33 39.09
C ASN A 6 -18.93 -7.05 40.40
N GLY A 7 -18.04 -8.04 40.31
CA GLY A 7 -17.22 -8.51 41.42
C GLY A 7 -15.91 -7.75 41.37
N SER A 8 -15.68 -6.87 42.35
CA SER A 8 -14.44 -6.14 42.54
C SER A 8 -13.36 -7.02 43.18
N GLY A 9 -13.17 -8.22 42.62
CA GLY A 9 -12.17 -9.21 43.00
C GLY A 9 -11.52 -9.73 41.71
N ASN A 10 -10.22 -10.00 41.76
CA ASN A 10 -9.53 -10.62 40.63
C ASN A 10 -10.10 -12.04 40.48
N LEU A 11 -10.78 -12.33 39.35
CA LEU A 11 -11.41 -13.64 39.09
C LEU A 11 -10.44 -14.82 39.28
N VAL A 12 -9.14 -14.59 39.04
CA VAL A 12 -8.09 -15.59 39.27
C VAL A 12 -7.87 -15.83 40.77
N GLU A 13 -7.86 -14.77 41.58
CA GLU A 13 -7.75 -14.89 43.05
C GLU A 13 -8.96 -15.62 43.63
N GLU A 14 -10.18 -15.28 43.19
CA GLU A 14 -11.41 -15.97 43.65
C GLU A 14 -11.41 -17.45 43.27
N PHE A 15 -10.92 -17.78 42.07
CA PHE A 15 -10.74 -19.16 41.63
C PHE A 15 -9.71 -19.89 42.49
N GLU A 16 -8.54 -19.29 42.75
CA GLU A 16 -7.48 -19.87 43.60
C GLU A 16 -7.98 -20.12 45.03
N GLU A 17 -8.72 -19.18 45.61
CA GLU A 17 -9.35 -19.34 46.92
C GLU A 17 -10.37 -20.50 46.93
N SER A 18 -11.17 -20.65 45.87
CA SER A 18 -12.11 -21.77 45.75
C SER A 18 -11.45 -23.11 45.55
N PHE A 19 -10.34 -23.15 44.83
CA PHE A 19 -9.53 -24.35 44.69
C PHE A 19 -8.98 -24.79 46.05
N GLN A 20 -8.42 -23.84 46.81
CA GLN A 20 -7.89 -24.12 48.14
C GLN A 20 -8.98 -24.56 49.11
N ALA A 21 -10.15 -23.93 49.10
CA ALA A 21 -11.30 -24.31 49.92
C ALA A 21 -11.79 -25.73 49.58
N CYS A 22 -11.99 -26.03 48.30
CA CYS A 22 -12.39 -27.36 47.82
C CYS A 22 -11.38 -28.43 48.23
N LEU A 23 -10.08 -28.16 48.07
CA LEU A 23 -9.01 -29.09 48.44
C LEU A 23 -8.93 -29.31 49.95
N ASN A 24 -9.12 -28.26 50.74
CA ASN A 24 -9.10 -28.33 52.20
C ASN A 24 -10.22 -29.24 52.74
N VAL A 25 -11.44 -29.16 52.20
CA VAL A 25 -12.55 -30.02 52.65
C VAL A 25 -12.30 -31.50 52.26
N LEU A 26 -11.62 -31.76 51.15
CA LEU A 26 -11.27 -33.13 50.72
C LEU A 26 -10.11 -33.76 51.50
N THR A 27 -9.32 -32.95 52.22
CA THR A 27 -8.07 -33.38 52.87
C THR A 27 -8.09 -33.33 54.39
N LYS A 28 -9.10 -32.70 55.01
CA LYS A 28 -9.30 -32.70 56.47
C LYS A 28 -9.69 -34.11 56.94
N GLN A 29 -9.03 -34.59 57.99
CA GLN A 29 -9.10 -35.99 58.46
C GLN A 29 -10.02 -36.18 59.69
N GLU A 30 -10.71 -35.13 60.16
CA GLU A 30 -11.44 -35.12 61.44
C GLU A 30 -12.81 -34.41 61.27
N ALA A 31 -13.86 -35.12 60.86
CA ALA A 31 -15.24 -34.66 61.03
C ALA A 31 -16.29 -35.80 60.96
N SER A 32 -17.46 -35.52 61.54
CA SER A 32 -18.64 -36.39 61.54
C SER A 32 -19.25 -36.53 60.12
N PRO A 33 -19.62 -37.76 59.68
CA PRO A 33 -19.86 -38.10 58.27
C PRO A 33 -21.08 -37.47 57.59
N CYS A 34 -22.00 -36.84 58.34
CA CYS A 34 -23.25 -36.31 57.78
C CYS A 34 -23.17 -34.83 57.37
N VAL A 35 -22.43 -33.99 58.11
CA VAL A 35 -22.28 -32.55 57.83
C VAL A 35 -21.25 -32.31 56.74
N GLU A 36 -20.22 -33.16 56.70
CA GLU A 36 -19.08 -33.09 55.78
C GLU A 36 -19.49 -33.29 54.32
N LYS A 37 -20.48 -34.15 54.04
CA LYS A 37 -20.92 -34.42 52.67
C LYS A 37 -21.59 -33.21 52.01
N GLU A 38 -22.31 -32.40 52.79
CA GLU A 38 -22.94 -31.17 52.29
C GLU A 38 -21.89 -30.07 52.06
N GLU A 39 -20.93 -29.93 52.97
CA GLU A 39 -19.83 -28.97 52.83
C GLU A 39 -18.94 -29.28 51.61
N VAL A 40 -18.61 -30.57 51.40
CA VAL A 40 -17.90 -31.03 50.18
C VAL A 40 -18.67 -30.63 48.93
N LYS A 41 -19.99 -30.87 48.92
CA LYS A 41 -20.82 -30.58 47.75
C LYS A 41 -20.84 -29.08 47.43
N VAL A 42 -21.02 -28.23 48.44
CA VAL A 42 -21.05 -26.77 48.28
C VAL A 42 -19.73 -26.25 47.73
N GLU A 43 -18.59 -26.66 48.28
CA GLU A 43 -17.28 -26.18 47.81
C GLU A 43 -16.92 -26.70 46.42
N VAL A 44 -17.31 -27.95 46.09
CA VAL A 44 -17.11 -28.50 44.74
C VAL A 44 -17.97 -27.75 43.71
N GLU A 45 -19.24 -27.48 44.00
CA GLU A 45 -20.11 -26.70 43.11
C GLU A 45 -19.57 -25.28 42.92
N ARG A 46 -19.12 -24.62 43.99
CA ARG A 46 -18.51 -23.29 43.94
C ARG A 46 -17.25 -23.25 43.08
N PHE A 47 -16.36 -24.24 43.24
CA PHE A 47 -15.14 -24.36 42.43
C PHE A 47 -15.47 -24.56 40.94
N ILE A 48 -16.44 -25.43 40.63
CA ILE A 48 -16.87 -25.69 39.25
C ILE A 48 -17.43 -24.42 38.60
N ASP A 49 -18.21 -23.63 39.34
CA ASP A 49 -18.78 -22.39 38.83
C ASP A 49 -17.70 -21.35 38.53
N LEU A 50 -16.72 -21.18 39.42
CA LEU A 50 -15.58 -20.29 39.19
C LEU A 50 -14.68 -20.79 38.05
N ALA A 51 -14.47 -22.10 37.91
CA ALA A 51 -13.74 -22.68 36.79
C ALA A 51 -14.40 -22.35 35.45
N ARG A 52 -15.73 -22.48 35.37
CA ARG A 52 -16.52 -22.12 34.19
C ARG A 52 -16.48 -20.62 33.91
N GLN A 53 -16.54 -19.79 34.96
CA GLN A 53 -16.44 -18.34 34.82
C GLN A 53 -15.06 -17.94 34.27
N MET A 54 -13.99 -18.60 34.72
CA MET A 54 -12.64 -18.36 34.23
C MET A 54 -12.46 -18.82 32.78
N GLU A 55 -12.99 -19.98 32.41
CA GLU A 55 -13.03 -20.43 31.01
C GLU A 55 -13.77 -19.42 30.12
N ALA A 56 -14.96 -18.97 30.54
CA ALA A 56 -15.75 -17.99 29.79
C ALA A 56 -15.01 -16.66 29.63
N PHE A 57 -14.35 -16.18 30.68
CA PHE A 57 -13.55 -14.96 30.65
C PHE A 57 -12.43 -15.03 29.60
N PHE A 58 -11.63 -16.10 29.60
CA PHE A 58 -10.53 -16.26 28.64
C PHE A 58 -11.02 -16.49 27.21
N LEU A 59 -12.13 -17.22 27.03
CA LEU A 59 -12.77 -17.37 25.72
C LEU A 59 -13.25 -16.04 25.16
N GLN A 60 -13.87 -15.20 25.99
CA GLN A 60 -14.32 -13.86 25.60
C GLN A 60 -13.14 -12.96 25.22
N LYS A 61 -12.05 -12.97 26.01
CA LYS A 61 -10.82 -12.23 25.68
C LYS A 61 -10.21 -12.70 24.37
N ARG A 62 -10.14 -14.02 24.14
CA ARG A 62 -9.64 -14.59 22.88
C ARG A 62 -10.50 -14.20 21.69
N PHE A 63 -11.83 -14.24 21.83
CA PHE A 63 -12.75 -13.79 20.79
C PHE A 63 -12.54 -12.31 20.45
N LEU A 64 -12.46 -11.44 21.46
CA LEU A 64 -12.21 -10.01 21.28
C LEU A 64 -10.89 -9.75 20.56
N LEU A 65 -9.80 -10.43 20.94
CA LEU A 65 -8.51 -10.33 20.26
C LEU A 65 -8.59 -10.78 18.80
N SER A 66 -9.31 -11.88 18.51
CA SER A 66 -9.54 -12.34 17.14
C SER A 66 -10.35 -11.33 16.34
N ALA A 67 -11.35 -10.71 16.96
CA ALA A 67 -12.20 -9.71 16.33
C ALA A 67 -11.44 -8.42 16.02
N MET A 68 -10.48 -8.01 16.86
CA MET A 68 -9.69 -6.77 16.69
C MET A 68 -8.44 -6.94 15.79
N LYS A 69 -8.04 -8.17 15.48
CA LYS A 69 -6.84 -8.44 14.67
C LYS A 69 -6.95 -7.87 13.23
N PRO A 70 -8.09 -7.99 12.53
CA PRO A 70 -8.29 -7.34 11.22
C PRO A 70 -8.11 -5.82 11.29
N GLU A 71 -8.67 -5.15 12.31
CA GLU A 71 -8.57 -3.69 12.47
C GLU A 71 -7.13 -3.25 12.71
N LEU A 72 -6.36 -4.03 13.45
CA LEU A 72 -4.94 -3.72 13.70
C LEU A 72 -4.11 -3.82 12.42
N LEU A 73 -4.31 -4.87 11.61
CA LEU A 73 -3.64 -5.02 10.31
C LEU A 73 -4.03 -3.90 9.35
N VAL A 74 -5.32 -3.60 9.22
CA VAL A 74 -5.79 -2.50 8.37
C VAL A 74 -5.21 -1.16 8.82
N LYS A 75 -5.05 -0.95 10.13
CA LYS A 75 -4.44 0.28 10.67
C LYS A 75 -2.96 0.37 10.33
N GLU A 76 -2.22 -0.74 10.40
CA GLU A 76 -0.81 -0.82 10.03
C GLU A 76 -0.63 -0.52 8.53
N ASP A 77 -1.40 -1.19 7.67
CA ASP A 77 -1.41 -0.96 6.22
C ASP A 77 -1.73 0.50 5.88
N ASN A 78 -2.74 1.08 6.53
CA ASN A 78 -3.08 2.49 6.36
C ASN A 78 -1.92 3.42 6.77
N ASN A 79 -1.17 3.06 7.79
CA ASN A 79 -0.03 3.85 8.23
C ASN A 79 1.12 3.77 7.22
N GLU A 80 1.40 2.58 6.70
CA GLU A 80 2.39 2.38 5.64
C GLU A 80 2.03 3.17 4.36
N LEU A 81 0.77 3.10 3.94
CA LEU A 81 0.27 3.86 2.79
C LEU A 81 0.40 5.38 2.98
N LYS A 82 0.15 5.90 4.19
CA LYS A 82 0.33 7.32 4.51
C LYS A 82 1.79 7.74 4.40
N CYS A 83 2.71 6.94 4.94
CA CYS A 83 4.15 7.20 4.83
C CYS A 83 4.61 7.18 3.36
N GLU A 84 4.16 6.20 2.58
CA GLU A 84 4.52 6.12 1.16
C GLU A 84 3.92 7.27 0.35
N LEU A 85 2.69 7.71 0.65
CA LEU A 85 2.08 8.88 0.02
C LEU A 85 2.91 10.14 0.30
N GLN A 86 3.28 10.39 1.55
CA GLN A 86 4.13 11.52 1.92
C GLN A 86 5.46 11.50 1.17
N ARG A 87 6.12 10.34 1.10
CA ARG A 87 7.38 10.17 0.37
C ARG A 87 7.21 10.50 -1.12
N LYS A 88 6.09 10.11 -1.73
CA LYS A 88 5.77 10.44 -3.12
C LYS A 88 5.50 11.93 -3.31
N ASP A 89 4.81 12.59 -2.39
CA ASP A 89 4.58 14.03 -2.44
C ASP A 89 5.90 14.83 -2.38
N GLU A 90 6.82 14.41 -1.52
CA GLU A 90 8.18 15.00 -1.44
C GLU A 90 8.98 14.77 -2.72
N LEU A 91 8.82 13.61 -3.37
CA LEU A 91 9.45 13.34 -4.66
C LEU A 91 8.87 14.23 -5.77
N LEU A 92 7.55 14.35 -5.85
CA LEU A 92 6.88 15.23 -6.80
C LEU A 92 7.32 16.68 -6.62
N LYS A 93 7.37 17.17 -5.37
CA LYS A 93 7.85 18.52 -5.06
C LYS A 93 9.25 18.77 -5.62
N ARG A 94 10.19 17.84 -5.40
CA ARG A 94 11.55 17.92 -5.95
C ARG A 94 11.57 17.95 -7.48
N HIS A 95 10.66 17.23 -8.14
CA HIS A 95 10.54 17.27 -9.59
C HIS A 95 10.00 18.61 -10.09
N TYR A 96 8.97 19.15 -9.45
CA TYR A 96 8.45 20.49 -9.76
C TYR A 96 9.50 21.59 -9.57
N ASP A 97 10.33 21.49 -8.53
CA ASP A 97 11.43 22.43 -8.30
C ASP A 97 12.47 22.37 -9.44
N LYS A 98 12.82 21.17 -9.92
CA LYS A 98 13.73 21.00 -11.06
C LYS A 98 13.14 21.54 -12.35
N ILE A 99 11.86 21.28 -12.60
CA ILE A 99 11.15 21.80 -13.78
C ILE A 99 11.18 23.33 -13.75
N SER A 100 10.89 23.96 -12.61
CA SER A 100 10.96 25.42 -12.44
C SER A 100 12.36 25.96 -12.73
N GLN A 101 13.41 25.29 -12.24
CA GLN A 101 14.80 25.67 -12.53
C GLN A 101 15.11 25.61 -14.04
N TRP A 102 14.71 24.53 -14.71
CA TRP A 102 14.93 24.40 -16.16
C TRP A 102 14.14 25.43 -16.97
N GLN A 103 12.91 25.74 -16.56
CA GLN A 103 12.12 26.80 -17.17
C GLN A 103 12.79 28.17 -17.02
N GLY A 104 13.35 28.47 -15.84
CA GLY A 104 14.12 29.69 -15.60
C GLY A 104 15.34 29.80 -16.52
N LEU A 105 16.16 28.73 -16.60
CA LEU A 105 17.33 28.71 -17.49
C LEU A 105 16.97 28.89 -18.97
N LEU A 106 15.84 28.31 -19.41
CA LEU A 106 15.34 28.50 -20.78
C LEU A 106 14.90 29.96 -21.02
N ALA A 107 14.25 30.59 -20.05
CA ALA A 107 13.83 32.00 -20.15
C ALA A 107 15.05 32.94 -20.24
N ASP A 108 16.09 32.69 -19.46
CA ASP A 108 17.34 33.48 -19.50
C ASP A 108 18.05 33.36 -20.86
N LEU A 109 18.12 32.15 -21.43
CA LEU A 109 18.65 31.94 -22.79
C LEU A 109 17.85 32.71 -23.86
N GLN A 110 16.53 32.67 -23.78
CA GLN A 110 15.67 33.40 -24.73
C GLN A 110 15.84 34.92 -24.58
N GLY A 111 15.97 35.44 -23.36
CA GLY A 111 16.26 36.85 -23.08
C GLY A 111 17.61 37.31 -23.66
N HIS A 112 18.66 36.51 -23.51
CA HIS A 112 20.00 36.78 -24.08
C HIS A 112 20.00 36.78 -25.62
N THR A 113 19.16 35.97 -26.24
CA THR A 113 19.04 35.90 -27.72
C THR A 113 18.37 37.16 -28.29
N VAL A 114 17.43 37.76 -27.54
CA VAL A 114 16.76 39.02 -27.91
C VAL A 114 17.69 40.23 -27.71
N TYR A 115 18.46 40.25 -26.61
CA TYR A 115 19.39 41.36 -26.34
C TYR A 115 20.54 41.44 -27.36
N ASN A 116 21.05 40.31 -27.86
CA ASN A 116 22.11 40.27 -28.88
C ASN A 116 21.64 40.73 -30.27
N LYS A 117 20.36 40.51 -30.66
CA LYS A 117 19.85 40.98 -31.96
C LYS A 117 19.71 42.50 -32.04
N CYS A 118 19.52 43.19 -30.91
CA CYS A 118 19.27 44.63 -30.90
C CYS A 118 20.55 45.49 -30.97
N GLN A 119 21.75 44.92 -30.79
CA GLN A 119 23.02 45.65 -30.82
C GLN A 119 23.80 45.58 -32.14
N GLN A 120 23.31 44.84 -33.14
CA GLN A 120 24.05 44.60 -34.40
C GLN A 120 23.46 45.29 -35.65
N GLN A 121 22.68 46.37 -35.48
CA GLN A 121 22.09 47.10 -36.60
C GLN A 121 22.44 48.60 -36.59
N THR A 122 23.70 48.91 -36.91
CA THR A 122 24.14 50.24 -37.33
C THR A 122 25.04 50.16 -38.56
N SER A 123 24.45 50.07 -39.76
CA SER A 123 24.97 50.69 -41.00
C SER A 123 24.06 50.45 -42.23
N GLN A 124 23.29 51.49 -42.58
CA GLN A 124 22.89 51.95 -43.94
C GLN A 124 22.05 51.06 -44.90
N PRO A 125 21.51 51.61 -46.01
CA PRO A 125 20.62 52.77 -46.09
C PRO A 125 19.29 52.42 -46.79
N ALA A 126 18.31 53.31 -46.63
CA ALA A 126 16.97 53.22 -47.20
C ALA A 126 16.97 53.23 -48.74
N LEU A 127 16.19 52.30 -49.34
CA LEU A 127 15.53 52.50 -50.62
C LEU A 127 14.11 51.92 -50.56
N GLN A 128 13.25 52.54 -51.36
CA GLN A 128 11.83 52.78 -51.14
C GLN A 128 10.96 51.95 -52.10
N GLN A 129 9.65 51.85 -51.78
CA GLN A 129 8.51 51.48 -52.66
C GLN A 129 8.30 49.97 -52.95
N ALA A 130 7.08 49.40 -52.96
CA ALA A 130 5.73 49.98 -53.01
C ALA A 130 4.61 49.00 -52.54
N ALA A 131 3.47 49.61 -52.18
CA ALA A 131 2.08 49.17 -52.41
C ALA A 131 1.36 48.17 -51.45
N SER A 132 0.64 48.77 -50.49
CA SER A 132 -0.82 48.67 -50.26
C SER A 132 -1.45 47.44 -49.57
N PRO A 133 -2.64 47.63 -48.94
CA PRO A 133 -2.92 47.10 -47.60
C PRO A 133 -4.00 46.01 -47.58
N ARG A 134 -3.96 45.14 -46.56
CA ARG A 134 -5.18 44.47 -46.08
C ARG A 134 -5.09 44.11 -44.61
N GLN A 135 -5.78 44.88 -43.77
CA GLN A 135 -6.20 44.43 -42.45
C GLN A 135 -7.41 43.50 -42.61
N GLN A 136 -7.35 42.32 -42.00
CA GLN A 136 -8.54 41.60 -41.49
C GLN A 136 -8.10 40.48 -40.53
N PRO A 137 -8.78 40.28 -39.38
CA PRO A 137 -8.48 39.20 -38.45
C PRO A 137 -9.38 37.99 -38.75
N CYS A 138 -8.80 36.85 -39.09
CA CYS A 138 -9.48 35.55 -39.08
C CYS A 138 -8.43 34.42 -39.07
N SER A 139 -8.22 33.80 -37.91
CA SER A 139 -7.40 32.59 -37.79
C SER A 139 -7.93 31.69 -36.67
N VAL A 140 -9.09 31.07 -36.90
CA VAL A 140 -9.60 29.99 -36.04
C VAL A 140 -9.96 28.72 -36.83
N GLN A 141 -9.82 28.72 -38.16
CA GLN A 141 -10.33 27.64 -39.02
C GLN A 141 -9.26 26.65 -39.51
N GLN A 142 -7.99 26.81 -39.10
CA GLN A 142 -6.88 25.95 -39.54
C GLN A 142 -6.45 24.89 -38.50
N SER A 143 -7.04 24.90 -37.29
CA SER A 143 -6.71 23.95 -36.22
C SER A 143 -7.55 22.67 -36.20
N VAL A 144 -8.72 22.65 -36.84
CA VAL A 144 -9.65 21.51 -36.75
C VAL A 144 -9.24 20.31 -37.63
N GLN A 145 -8.54 20.54 -38.74
CA GLN A 145 -8.19 19.46 -39.67
C GLN A 145 -6.93 18.69 -39.24
N ALA A 146 -5.99 19.37 -38.55
CA ALA A 146 -4.81 18.72 -37.98
C ALA A 146 -5.14 17.86 -36.74
N GLN A 147 -6.15 18.27 -35.94
CA GLN A 147 -6.53 17.54 -34.73
C GLN A 147 -7.29 16.24 -35.02
N GLN A 148 -7.97 16.14 -36.16
CA GLN A 148 -8.74 14.94 -36.53
C GLN A 148 -7.84 13.75 -36.95
N MET A 149 -6.65 14.03 -37.52
CA MET A 149 -5.70 12.98 -37.92
C MET A 149 -4.97 12.37 -36.71
N VAL A 150 -4.63 13.19 -35.70
CA VAL A 150 -3.98 12.71 -34.46
C VAL A 150 -4.96 11.87 -33.62
N ALA A 151 -6.23 12.27 -33.56
CA ALA A 151 -7.27 11.50 -32.87
C ALA A 151 -7.54 10.14 -33.54
N ALA A 152 -7.56 10.08 -34.87
CA ALA A 152 -7.74 8.84 -35.62
C ALA A 152 -6.56 7.86 -35.41
N GLN A 153 -5.32 8.38 -35.35
CA GLN A 153 -4.13 7.55 -35.13
C GLN A 153 -4.07 6.98 -33.70
N GLN A 154 -4.56 7.73 -32.70
CA GLN A 154 -4.62 7.27 -31.32
C GLN A 154 -5.68 6.17 -31.12
N ALA A 155 -6.79 6.21 -31.85
CA ALA A 155 -7.82 5.17 -31.81
C ALA A 155 -7.34 3.82 -32.39
N VAL A 156 -6.54 3.85 -33.47
CA VAL A 156 -5.97 2.63 -34.07
C VAL A 156 -4.92 1.99 -33.15
N ALA A 157 -4.10 2.80 -32.46
CA ALA A 157 -3.10 2.31 -31.52
C ALA A 157 -3.75 1.59 -30.31
N LEU A 158 -4.85 2.13 -29.78
CA LEU A 158 -5.56 1.53 -28.65
C LEU A 158 -6.26 0.21 -29.05
N GLN A 159 -6.81 0.14 -30.27
CA GLN A 159 -7.43 -1.08 -30.78
C GLN A 159 -6.40 -2.21 -30.98
N GLN A 160 -5.18 -1.88 -31.43
CA GLN A 160 -4.12 -2.87 -31.61
C GLN A 160 -3.63 -3.45 -30.27
N GLN A 161 -3.60 -2.65 -29.20
CA GLN A 161 -3.25 -3.13 -27.87
C GLN A 161 -4.33 -4.03 -27.25
N ALA A 162 -5.61 -3.73 -27.49
CA ALA A 162 -6.72 -4.56 -27.03
C ALA A 162 -6.76 -5.94 -27.71
N ALA A 163 -6.42 -6.02 -29.00
CA ALA A 163 -6.37 -7.28 -29.75
C ALA A 163 -5.29 -8.25 -29.20
N LEU A 164 -4.12 -7.73 -28.82
CA LEU A 164 -3.04 -8.53 -28.22
C LEU A 164 -3.42 -9.07 -26.83
N GLN A 165 -4.16 -8.30 -26.04
CA GLN A 165 -4.61 -8.73 -24.71
C GLN A 165 -5.64 -9.87 -24.80
N GLN A 166 -6.53 -9.85 -25.80
CA GLN A 166 -7.51 -10.93 -26.01
C GLN A 166 -6.83 -12.24 -26.44
N GLN A 167 -5.76 -12.17 -27.23
CA GLN A 167 -5.01 -13.36 -27.66
C GLN A 167 -4.26 -14.04 -26.50
N GLN A 168 -3.73 -13.28 -25.53
CA GLN A 168 -3.11 -13.86 -24.34
C GLN A 168 -4.11 -14.58 -23.43
N MET A 169 -5.34 -14.06 -23.30
CA MET A 169 -6.35 -14.70 -22.44
C MET A 169 -6.92 -15.99 -23.06
N GLN A 170 -6.98 -16.07 -24.40
CA GLN A 170 -7.37 -17.32 -25.07
C GLN A 170 -6.28 -18.40 -24.97
N ASN A 171 -5.00 -18.01 -24.93
CA ASN A 171 -3.89 -18.97 -24.78
C ASN A 171 -3.76 -19.52 -23.34
N SER A 172 -4.14 -18.74 -22.32
CA SER A 172 -4.13 -19.20 -20.93
C SER A 172 -5.26 -20.19 -20.63
N LEU A 173 -6.43 -20.04 -21.27
CA LEU A 173 -7.54 -21.00 -21.10
C LEU A 173 -7.25 -22.36 -21.76
N ALA A 174 -6.50 -22.38 -22.86
CA ALA A 174 -6.08 -23.62 -23.52
C ALA A 174 -5.03 -24.41 -22.71
N GLN A 175 -4.17 -23.73 -21.96
CA GLN A 175 -3.13 -24.37 -21.15
C GLN A 175 -3.65 -24.84 -19.77
N GLY A 176 -4.81 -24.33 -19.32
CA GLY A 176 -5.42 -24.67 -18.04
C GLY A 176 -6.07 -26.06 -17.94
N MET A 177 -6.27 -26.77 -19.06
CA MET A 177 -6.83 -28.14 -19.04
C MET A 177 -5.77 -29.26 -18.91
N PHE A 178 -4.47 -28.95 -18.85
CA PHE A 178 -3.41 -29.98 -18.86
C PHE A 178 -2.58 -30.12 -17.56
N MET A 179 -2.79 -29.28 -16.53
CA MET A 179 -1.92 -29.28 -15.33
C MET A 179 -2.65 -29.67 -14.03
N ALA A 180 -3.53 -30.67 -14.10
CA ALA A 180 -3.94 -31.43 -12.92
C ALA A 180 -2.91 -32.52 -12.62
N GLY A 181 -1.73 -32.14 -12.11
CA GLY A 181 -0.75 -33.13 -11.66
C GLY A 181 0.64 -32.58 -11.33
N GLY A 182 0.94 -32.46 -10.04
CA GLY A 182 2.28 -32.78 -9.53
C GLY A 182 3.27 -31.62 -9.28
N ARG A 183 3.52 -31.40 -7.99
CA ARG A 183 4.84 -31.17 -7.34
C ARG A 183 5.87 -30.21 -8.00
N GLY A 184 6.07 -29.09 -7.31
CA GLY A 184 7.37 -28.59 -6.82
C GLY A 184 8.53 -28.38 -7.80
N ALA A 185 8.90 -27.12 -8.03
CA ALA A 185 10.30 -26.66 -8.10
C ALA A 185 10.34 -25.14 -8.31
N TYR A 186 11.22 -24.48 -7.58
CA TYR A 186 11.62 -23.08 -7.77
C TYR A 186 12.45 -22.99 -9.05
N ALA A 187 11.90 -22.39 -10.10
CA ALA A 187 12.66 -21.97 -11.27
C ALA A 187 11.95 -20.76 -11.87
N GLY A 188 12.54 -19.58 -11.67
CA GLY A 188 12.09 -18.34 -12.29
C GLY A 188 12.25 -18.40 -13.82
N PRO A 189 11.37 -17.74 -14.59
CA PRO A 189 11.49 -17.72 -16.05
C PRO A 189 12.70 -16.87 -16.46
N SER A 190 13.59 -17.45 -17.27
CA SER A 190 14.65 -16.74 -17.97
C SER A 190 14.03 -15.75 -18.96
N LEU A 191 14.07 -14.45 -18.60
CA LEU A 191 13.59 -13.35 -19.44
C LEU A 191 14.56 -13.11 -20.61
N GLN A 192 14.36 -13.83 -21.70
CA GLN A 192 15.07 -13.58 -22.96
C GLN A 192 14.31 -12.51 -23.76
N GLY A 193 14.74 -11.25 -23.60
CA GLY A 193 14.18 -10.11 -24.32
C GLY A 193 14.82 -8.79 -23.91
N PRO A 194 14.40 -7.65 -24.50
CA PRO A 194 14.95 -6.32 -24.23
C PRO A 194 15.02 -5.92 -22.75
N LEU A 195 14.21 -6.58 -21.89
CA LEU A 195 14.22 -6.43 -20.43
C LEU A 195 15.53 -6.87 -19.76
N ALA A 196 16.31 -7.77 -20.37
CA ALA A 196 17.60 -8.21 -19.84
C ALA A 196 18.66 -7.08 -19.78
N TYR A 197 18.51 -6.04 -20.60
CA TYR A 197 19.41 -4.88 -20.57
C TYR A 197 19.14 -3.94 -19.38
N LEU A 198 17.92 -3.90 -18.87
CA LEU A 198 17.57 -3.09 -17.71
C LEU A 198 18.19 -3.64 -16.42
N GLU A 199 18.27 -4.98 -16.30
CA GLU A 199 18.87 -5.63 -15.12
C GLU A 199 20.38 -5.34 -15.00
N LYS A 200 21.12 -5.31 -16.14
CA LYS A 200 22.54 -4.93 -16.16
C LYS A 200 22.82 -3.48 -15.79
N THR A 201 21.84 -2.60 -15.95
CA THR A 201 22.00 -1.17 -15.62
C THR A 201 21.60 -0.89 -14.17
N ALA A 202 20.69 -1.70 -13.60
CA ALA A 202 20.26 -1.60 -12.21
C ALA A 202 21.34 -2.06 -11.22
N THR A 203 22.22 -2.99 -11.60
CA THR A 203 23.28 -3.50 -10.68
C THR A 203 24.39 -2.49 -10.40
N ASN A 204 24.47 -1.36 -11.12
CA ASN A 204 25.53 -0.35 -10.93
C ASN A 204 25.13 0.83 -10.02
N ILE A 205 23.86 0.91 -9.58
CA ILE A 205 23.40 2.01 -8.70
C ILE A 205 23.31 1.61 -7.22
N ASP A 206 23.39 0.31 -6.89
CA ASP A 206 23.08 -0.17 -5.53
C ASP A 206 24.28 -0.67 -4.69
N MET A 207 25.52 -0.31 -5.07
CA MET A 207 26.73 -0.70 -4.31
C MET A 207 27.72 0.44 -4.02
N VAL A 208 27.24 1.65 -3.70
CA VAL A 208 28.11 2.77 -3.24
C VAL A 208 27.72 3.31 -1.85
N GLY A 209 26.75 2.71 -1.14
CA GLY A 209 26.13 3.36 0.02
C GLY A 209 26.30 2.74 1.41
N LEU A 210 26.63 1.46 1.55
CA LEU A 210 26.53 0.75 2.84
C LEU A 210 27.75 -0.14 3.09
N GLY A 211 28.79 0.44 3.68
CA GLY A 211 29.91 -0.31 4.22
C GLY A 211 31.10 0.57 4.56
N ASP A 212 31.13 1.13 5.77
CA ASP A 212 32.07 0.74 6.83
C ASP A 212 32.25 1.89 7.85
N GLY A 213 32.32 1.54 9.13
CA GLY A 213 32.38 2.53 10.21
C GLY A 213 32.36 1.95 11.62
N ARG A 214 32.98 0.79 11.84
CA ARG A 214 33.43 0.38 13.18
C ARG A 214 34.75 1.10 13.49
N ARG A 215 34.71 2.09 14.39
CA ARG A 215 35.70 2.34 15.47
C ARG A 215 35.28 3.54 16.31
#